data_AF-A0A2P7B818-F1
#
_entry.id   AF-A0A2P7B818-F1
#
_cell.length_a   1.000
_cell.length_b   1.000
_cell.length_c   1.000
_cell.angle_alpha   90.00
_cell.angle_beta   90.00
_cell.angle_gamma   90.00
#
_symmetry.space_group_name_H-M   'P 1'
#
loop_
_entity.id
_entity.type
_entity.pdbx_description
1 polymer ?
#
loop_
_entity_poly.entity_id
_entity_poly.type
_entity_poly.pdbx_seq_one_letter_code
_entity_poly.pdbx_strand_id
1 'polypeptide(L)'
;YARHLMPQIGQLHSDVWYCTAFGGHGLNTTAIGGKVIAEAILQESDRYELFKPFGLVWAGGLGGLSAAQLTYWKLQAQDWWREQSSA
;
A
#
# COMPACT_ATOMS: atom_id res chain seq x y z
N TYR A 1 -3.46 2.51 6.17
CA TYR A 1 -2.78 1.81 7.29
C TYR A 1 -2.71 0.33 6.94
N ALA A 2 -1.54 -0.29 7.03
CA ALA A 2 -1.47 -1.74 7.00
C ALA A 2 -2.00 -2.30 8.34
N ARG A 3 -2.58 -3.51 8.33
CA ARG A 3 -3.17 -4.13 9.54
C ARG A 3 -2.15 -4.31 10.69
N HIS A 4 -0.86 -4.42 10.35
CA HIS A 4 0.25 -4.59 11.30
C HIS A 4 0.79 -3.27 11.87
N LEU A 5 0.26 -2.11 11.48
CA LEU A 5 0.61 -0.79 12.03
C LEU A 5 2.09 -0.38 11.90
N MET A 6 2.85 -1.04 11.03
CA MET A 6 4.25 -0.73 10.73
C MET A 6 4.37 -0.13 9.33
N PRO A 7 5.37 0.74 9.09
CA PRO A 7 5.64 1.26 7.76
C PRO A 7 6.12 0.14 6.83
N GLN A 8 5.79 0.29 5.55
CA GLN A 8 6.24 -0.61 4.50
C GLN A 8 7.35 0.11 3.73
N ILE A 9 8.57 -0.39 3.89
CA ILE A 9 9.78 0.13 3.26
C ILE A 9 10.46 -1.03 2.54
N GLY A 10 10.87 -0.83 1.29
CA GLY A 10 11.62 -1.84 0.53
C GLY A 10 11.63 -1.59 -0.97
N GLN A 11 12.17 -2.56 -1.71
CA GLN A 11 12.31 -2.50 -3.17
C GLN A 11 11.23 -3.36 -3.84
N LEU A 12 10.53 -2.79 -4.82
CA LEU A 12 9.48 -3.49 -5.59
C LEU A 12 10.05 -4.21 -6.82
N HIS A 13 10.93 -3.52 -7.55
CA HIS A 13 11.71 -4.02 -8.69
C HIS A 13 13.04 -3.25 -8.77
N SER A 14 13.96 -3.64 -9.67
CA SER A 14 15.23 -2.91 -9.85
C SER A 14 14.98 -1.41 -9.91
N ASP A 15 15.68 -0.68 -9.05
CA ASP A 15 15.64 0.79 -8.93
C ASP A 15 14.28 1.41 -8.58
N VAL A 16 13.28 0.61 -8.20
CA VAL A 16 11.97 1.11 -7.76
C VAL A 16 11.69 0.69 -6.33
N TRP A 17 11.42 1.70 -5.52
CA TRP A 17 11.28 1.58 -4.07
C TRP A 17 9.89 2.00 -3.63
N TYR A 18 9.40 1.35 -2.57
CA TYR A 18 8.18 1.75 -1.88
C TYR A 18 8.51 2.24 -0.47
N CYS A 19 7.84 3.29 -0.06
CA CYS A 19 7.98 3.94 1.24
C CYS A 19 6.61 4.46 1.68
N THR A 20 5.82 3.62 2.33
CA THR A 20 4.40 3.92 2.60
C THR A 20 3.91 3.35 3.94
N ALA A 21 2.62 3.52 4.20
CA ALA A 21 1.90 3.01 5.36
C ALA A 21 2.37 3.53 6.74
N PHE A 22 3.02 4.70 6.79
CA PHE A 22 3.48 5.35 8.03
C PHE A 22 2.35 5.78 8.99
N GLY A 23 1.12 5.86 8.50
CA GLY A 23 -0.03 6.14 9.35
C GLY A 23 -0.04 7.54 9.96
N GLY A 24 -0.54 7.68 11.19
CA GLY A 24 -0.68 8.96 11.91
C GLY A 24 0.61 9.54 12.48
N HIS A 25 1.73 8.83 12.39
CA HIS A 25 3.04 9.26 12.89
C HIS A 25 3.99 9.69 11.75
N GLY A 26 3.43 10.12 10.62
CA GLY A 26 4.13 10.26 9.35
C GLY A 26 5.35 11.17 9.39
N LEU A 27 5.31 12.31 10.07
CA LEU A 27 6.31 13.38 9.86
C LEU A 27 7.75 12.99 10.22
N ASN A 28 7.95 12.31 11.36
CA ASN A 28 9.28 11.80 11.75
C ASN A 28 9.59 10.47 11.03
N THR A 29 8.60 9.58 10.95
CA THR A 29 8.81 8.22 10.45
C THR A 29 9.05 8.16 8.93
N THR A 30 8.47 9.07 8.15
CA THR A 30 8.76 9.19 6.71
C THR A 30 10.17 9.71 6.46
N ALA A 31 10.68 10.63 7.28
CA ALA A 31 12.03 11.16 7.13
C ALA A 31 13.09 10.06 7.32
N ILE A 32 12.96 9.25 8.38
CA ILE A 32 13.86 8.10 8.56
C ILE A 32 13.65 7.03 7.49
N GLY A 33 12.41 6.82 7.02
CA GLY A 33 12.13 5.90 5.90
C GLY A 33 12.82 6.32 4.60
N GLY A 34 12.80 7.61 4.28
CA GLY A 34 13.54 8.17 3.14
C GLY A 34 15.06 7.98 3.28
N LYS A 35 15.60 8.23 4.47
CA LYS A 35 17.04 7.98 4.74
C LYS A 35 17.42 6.52 4.55
N VAL A 36 16.62 5.59 5.08
CA VAL A 36 16.86 4.14 4.91
C VAL A 36 16.89 3.72 3.44
N ILE A 37 16.01 4.28 2.61
CA ILE A 37 16.03 4.02 1.15
C ILE A 37 17.26 4.65 0.49
N ALA A 38 17.63 5.88 0.87
CA ALA A 38 18.81 6.54 0.32
C ALA A 38 20.10 5.76 0.63
N GLU A 39 20.25 5.28 1.88
CA GLU A 39 21.35 4.40 2.30
C GLU A 39 21.43 3.14 1.43
N ALA A 40 20.28 2.53 1.10
CA ALA A 40 20.22 1.34 0.26
C ALA A 40 20.60 1.63 -1.21
N ILE A 41 20.11 2.75 -1.77
CA ILE A 41 20.44 3.18 -3.14
C ILE A 41 21.94 3.49 -3.28
N LEU A 42 22.53 4.13 -2.26
CA LEU A 42 23.96 4.48 -2.24
C LEU A 42 24.85 3.30 -1.81
N GLN A 43 24.28 2.13 -1.52
CA GLN A 43 24.99 0.95 -1.03
C GLN A 43 25.73 1.18 0.29
N GLU A 44 25.25 2.11 1.12
CA GLU A 44 25.80 2.42 2.44
C GLU A 44 25.27 1.50 3.54
N SER A 45 24.05 0.97 3.37
CA SER A 45 23.43 0.05 4.34
C SER A 45 22.31 -0.80 3.72
N ASP A 46 22.11 -2.00 4.26
CA ASP A 46 21.01 -2.92 3.99
C ASP A 46 19.89 -2.83 5.05
N ARG A 47 19.88 -1.82 5.91
CA ARG A 47 18.92 -1.69 7.02
C ARG A 47 17.45 -1.67 6.59
N TYR A 48 17.17 -1.37 5.33
CA TYR A 48 15.83 -1.52 4.75
C TYR A 48 15.30 -2.96 4.84
N GLU A 49 16.18 -3.97 4.90
CA GLU A 49 15.81 -5.37 5.03
C GLU A 49 15.10 -5.70 6.35
N LEU A 50 15.31 -4.90 7.40
CA LEU A 50 14.59 -5.03 8.67
C LEU A 50 13.07 -4.86 8.50
N PHE A 51 12.63 -4.23 7.40
CA PHE A 51 11.22 -4.02 7.08
C PHE A 51 10.61 -5.14 6.23
N LYS A 52 11.38 -6.16 5.79
CA LYS A 52 10.88 -7.33 5.03
C LYS A 52 9.64 -8.00 5.67
N PRO A 53 9.55 -8.18 7.01
CA PRO A 53 8.38 -8.76 7.65
C PRO A 53 7.08 -7.94 7.47
N PHE A 54 7.21 -6.65 7.13
CA PHE A 54 6.12 -5.70 6.93
C PHE A 54 5.94 -5.35 5.45
N GLY A 55 6.47 -6.16 4.54
CA GLY A 55 6.41 -5.94 3.11
C GLY A 55 4.99 -5.94 2.52
N LEU A 56 4.91 -5.71 1.22
CA LEU A 56 3.65 -5.72 0.49
C LEU A 56 3.06 -7.13 0.48
N VAL A 57 1.78 -7.25 0.83
CA VAL A 57 1.03 -8.50 0.74
C VAL A 57 0.45 -8.65 -0.66
N TRP A 58 0.43 -9.88 -1.18
CA TRP A 58 -0.22 -10.18 -2.45
C TRP A 58 -1.72 -9.89 -2.37
N ALA A 59 -2.21 -9.03 -3.26
CA ALA A 59 -3.57 -8.50 -3.22
C ALA A 59 -4.56 -9.25 -4.15
N GLY A 60 -4.29 -10.50 -4.51
CA GLY A 60 -5.23 -11.31 -5.30
C GLY A 60 -4.96 -11.38 -6.80
N GLY A 61 -4.00 -10.61 -7.34
CA GLY A 61 -3.73 -10.57 -8.78
C GLY A 61 -4.97 -10.26 -9.62
N LEU A 62 -5.10 -10.88 -10.80
CA LEU A 62 -6.27 -10.71 -11.68
C LEU A 62 -7.58 -11.12 -11.01
N GLY A 63 -7.57 -12.16 -10.17
CA GLY A 63 -8.77 -12.60 -9.44
C GLY A 63 -9.24 -11.56 -8.43
N GLY A 64 -8.31 -10.92 -7.71
CA GLY A 64 -8.59 -9.82 -6.79
C GLY A 64 -9.17 -8.60 -7.51
N LEU A 65 -8.63 -8.24 -8.67
CA LEU A 65 -9.13 -7.14 -9.49
C LEU A 65 -10.57 -7.40 -9.98
N SER A 66 -10.86 -8.62 -10.44
CA SER A 66 -12.22 -9.00 -10.85
C SER A 66 -13.22 -8.90 -9.70
N ALA A 67 -12.85 -9.35 -8.50
CA ALA A 67 -13.70 -9.24 -7.31
C ALA A 67 -13.97 -7.77 -6.92
N ALA A 68 -12.94 -6.90 -7.02
CA ALA A 68 -13.09 -5.46 -6.79
C ALA A 68 -14.05 -4.83 -7.82
N GLN A 69 -13.90 -5.19 -9.10
CA GLN A 69 -14.76 -4.69 -10.17
C GLN A 69 -16.23 -5.11 -9.99
N LEU A 70 -16.48 -6.37 -9.63
CA LEU A 70 -17.82 -6.87 -9.32
C LEU A 70 -18.46 -6.12 -8.15
N THR A 71 -17.66 -5.81 -7.13
CA THR A 71 -18.12 -5.00 -5.99
C THR A 71 -18.55 -3.61 -6.46
N TYR A 72 -17.81 -2.99 -7.37
CA TYR A 72 -18.15 -1.68 -7.90
C TYR A 72 -19.45 -1.69 -8.71
N TRP A 73 -19.65 -2.69 -9.57
CA TRP A 73 -20.91 -2.84 -10.31
C TRP A 73 -22.11 -3.07 -9.39
N LYS A 74 -21.93 -3.85 -8.32
CA LYS A 74 -22.97 -4.04 -7.31
C LYS A 74 -23.35 -2.72 -6.64
N LEU A 75 -22.36 -1.90 -6.26
CA LEU A 75 -22.61 -0.59 -5.65
C LEU A 75 -23.34 0.35 -6.62
N GLN A 76 -22.91 0.42 -7.89
CA GLN A 76 -23.58 1.21 -8.91
C GLN A 76 -25.04 0.77 -9.14
N ALA A 77 -25.30 -0.54 -9.17
CA ALA A 77 -26.67 -1.06 -9.30
C ALA A 77 -27.54 -0.71 -8.08
N GLN A 78 -26.97 -0.76 -6.88
CA GLN A 78 -27.68 -0.37 -5.65
C GLN A 78 -28.00 1.11 -5.61
N ASP A 79 -27.07 1.97 -6.02
CA ASP A 79 -27.30 3.42 -6.07
C ASP A 79 -28.35 3.76 -7.13
N TRP A 80 -28.31 3.13 -8.30
CA TRP A 80 -29.35 3.27 -9.32
C TRP A 80 -30.74 2.88 -8.80
N TRP A 81 -30.87 1.74 -8.11
CA TRP A 81 -32.15 1.34 -7.50
C TRP A 81 -32.64 2.33 -6.43
N ARG A 82 -31.72 2.87 -5.62
CA ARG A 82 -32.07 3.86 -4.58
C ARG A 82 -32.57 5.15 -5.20
N GLU A 83 -31.91 5.65 -6.23
CA GLU A 83 -32.35 6.84 -6.98
C GLU A 83 -33.74 6.63 -7.58
N GLN A 84 -33.99 5.47 -8.20
CA GLN A 84 -35.29 5.15 -8.80
C GLN A 84 -36.42 5.00 -7.77
N SER A 85 -36.11 4.51 -6.57
CA SER A 85 -37.08 4.32 -5.48
C SER A 85 -37.35 5.59 -4.66
N SER A 86 -36.55 6.64 -4.87
CA SER A 86 -36.65 7.93 -4.17
C SER A 86 -37.29 9.03 -5.04
N ALA A 87 -37.68 8.69 -6.27
CA ALA A 87 -38.45 9.51 -7.21
C ALA A 87 -39.91 9.07 -7.26
#